data_AF-A0A356IQJ5-F1
#
_entry.id   AF-A0A356IQJ5-F1
#
_cell.length_a   1.000
_cell.length_b   1.000
_cell.length_c   1.000
_cell.angle_alpha   90.00
_cell.angle_beta   90.00
_cell.angle_gamma   90.00
#
_symmetry.space_group_name_H-M   'P 1'
#
loop_
_entity.id
_entity.type
_entity.pdbx_description
1 polymer ?
#
loop_
_entity_poly.entity_id
_entity_poly.type
_entity_poly.pdbx_seq_one_letter_code
_entity_poly.pdbx_strand_id
1 'polypeptide(L)'
;MLSRGFSYNRVALGLLLAVGLWVTLLLNLDRTPTAPVLPSTPVVLPEGAAGSVDEAHGAGPAFEAEFEAEFEPVFKSGLERLPASLRGTQPDGALLWDQHNELVITHSIRDLFDYFLAASGEEPLASLTARI
;
A
#
# COMPACT_ATOMS: atom_id res chain seq x y z
N MET A 1 24.94 55.05 -8.10
CA MET A 1 24.74 53.74 -8.74
C MET A 1 25.83 52.78 -8.23
N LEU A 2 25.51 51.49 -8.10
CA LEU A 2 26.38 50.37 -7.70
C LEU A 2 26.57 50.10 -6.19
N SER A 3 25.63 49.36 -5.59
CA SER A 3 25.97 48.22 -4.71
C SER A 3 24.72 47.36 -4.45
N ARG A 4 24.36 46.54 -5.45
CA ARG A 4 23.38 45.43 -5.31
C ARG A 4 23.94 44.11 -5.84
N GLY A 5 25.27 43.99 -5.98
CA GLY A 5 25.93 42.90 -6.72
C GLY A 5 26.36 41.69 -5.89
N PHE A 6 26.38 41.77 -4.55
CA PHE A 6 27.01 40.71 -3.74
C PHE A 6 26.03 39.64 -3.22
N SER A 7 24.73 39.96 -3.13
CA SER A 7 23.70 39.04 -2.66
C SER A 7 23.24 38.05 -3.74
N TYR A 8 23.28 38.43 -5.02
CA TYR A 8 22.83 37.57 -6.12
C TYR A 8 23.65 36.29 -6.26
N ASN A 9 24.98 36.35 -6.08
CA ASN A 9 25.81 35.15 -6.20
C ASN A 9 25.55 34.13 -5.08
N ARG A 10 25.19 34.58 -3.88
CA ARG A 10 24.87 33.69 -2.75
C ARG A 10 23.50 33.04 -2.92
N VAL A 11 22.53 33.79 -3.44
CA VAL A 11 21.17 33.27 -3.76
C VAL A 11 21.23 32.33 -4.97
N ALA A 12 21.98 32.68 -6.02
CA ALA A 12 22.16 31.85 -7.21
C ALA A 12 22.88 30.54 -6.88
N LEU A 13 23.89 30.56 -6.02
CA LEU A 13 24.57 29.35 -5.55
C LEU A 13 23.63 28.47 -4.71
N GLY A 14 22.82 29.08 -3.84
CA GLY A 14 21.81 28.35 -3.06
C GLY A 14 20.76 27.67 -3.95
N LEU A 15 20.29 28.34 -4.99
CA LEU A 15 19.35 27.77 -5.96
C LEU A 15 19.97 26.61 -6.76
N LEU A 16 21.22 26.73 -7.20
CA LEU A 16 21.90 25.64 -7.91
C LEU A 16 22.09 24.40 -7.04
N LEU A 17 22.41 24.57 -5.74
CA LEU A 17 22.50 23.45 -4.80
C LEU A 17 21.14 22.81 -4.56
N ALA A 18 20.07 23.60 -4.39
CA ALA A 18 18.72 23.08 -4.19
C ALA A 18 18.20 22.31 -5.42
N VAL A 19 18.43 22.84 -6.63
CA VAL A 19 18.06 22.16 -7.88
C VAL A 19 18.89 20.90 -8.07
N GLY A 20 20.19 20.94 -7.79
CA GLY A 20 21.04 19.75 -7.82
C GLY A 20 20.53 18.65 -6.89
N LEU A 21 20.19 19.01 -5.64
CA LEU A 21 19.63 18.09 -4.65
C LEU A 21 18.28 17.51 -5.12
N TRP A 22 17.40 18.35 -5.66
CA TRP A 22 16.11 17.93 -6.17
C TRP A 22 16.23 16.98 -7.37
N VAL A 23 17.16 17.26 -8.30
CA VAL A 23 17.45 16.39 -9.45
C VAL A 23 18.06 15.07 -9.01
N THR A 24 18.97 15.06 -8.02
CA THR A 24 19.49 13.81 -7.45
C THR A 24 18.40 12.99 -6.75
N LEU A 25 17.43 13.66 -6.12
CA LEU A 25 16.27 12.98 -5.53
C LEU A 25 15.42 12.37 -6.65
N LEU A 26 15.13 13.13 -7.71
CA LEU A 26 14.36 12.68 -8.89
C LEU A 26 14.97 11.46 -9.59
N LEU A 27 16.30 11.39 -9.65
CA LEU A 27 17.02 10.28 -10.30
C LEU A 27 17.16 9.02 -9.42
N ASN A 28 16.91 9.10 -8.12
CA ASN A 28 17.08 7.97 -7.20
C ASN A 28 15.78 7.18 -6.97
N LEU A 29 14.64 7.64 -7.47
CA LEU A 29 13.34 7.01 -7.22
C LEU A 29 13.10 5.76 -8.09
N ASP A 30 13.83 5.61 -9.19
CA ASP A 30 13.61 4.53 -10.17
C ASP A 30 14.35 3.22 -9.83
N ARG A 31 15.07 3.15 -8.71
CA ARG A 31 15.75 1.92 -8.31
C ARG A 31 14.77 0.95 -7.67
N THR A 32 14.06 0.20 -8.51
CA THR A 32 13.30 -0.96 -8.05
C THR A 32 14.29 -2.00 -7.46
N PRO A 33 14.06 -2.49 -6.23
CA PRO A 33 14.86 -3.56 -5.68
C PRO A 33 14.69 -4.80 -6.57
N THR A 34 15.78 -5.21 -7.22
CA THR A 34 15.80 -6.43 -8.01
C THR A 34 15.50 -7.61 -7.08
N ALA A 35 14.32 -8.19 -7.21
CA ALA A 35 13.96 -9.40 -6.49
C ALA A 35 14.93 -10.54 -6.89
N PRO A 36 15.39 -11.37 -5.94
CA PRO A 36 16.20 -12.54 -6.27
C PRO A 36 15.39 -13.51 -7.14
N VAL A 37 15.84 -13.76 -8.37
CA VAL A 37 15.28 -14.78 -9.25
C VAL A 37 15.62 -16.15 -8.65
N LEU A 38 14.62 -16.85 -8.11
CA LEU A 38 14.75 -18.26 -7.78
C LEU A 38 14.83 -19.06 -9.10
N PRO A 39 15.73 -20.04 -9.23
CA PRO A 39 15.80 -20.86 -10.43
C PRO A 39 14.54 -21.72 -10.55
N SER A 40 13.76 -21.49 -11.61
CA SER A 40 12.62 -22.33 -11.97
C SER A 40 13.13 -23.62 -12.61
N THR A 41 13.27 -24.68 -11.82
CA THR A 41 13.36 -26.05 -12.36
C THR A 41 12.03 -26.40 -13.04
N PRO A 42 12.01 -26.80 -14.33
CA PRO A 42 10.77 -27.20 -14.98
C PRO A 42 10.33 -28.57 -14.42
N VAL A 43 9.22 -28.57 -13.68
CA VAL A 43 8.50 -29.80 -13.32
C VAL A 43 7.72 -30.24 -14.55
N VAL A 44 8.11 -31.37 -15.14
CA VAL A 44 7.35 -32.03 -16.21
C VAL A 44 6.12 -32.68 -15.58
N LEU A 45 4.94 -32.10 -15.80
CA LEU A 45 3.63 -32.69 -15.46
C LEU A 45 3.13 -33.52 -16.66
N PRO A 46 2.60 -34.75 -16.47
CA PRO A 46 2.11 -35.56 -17.58
C PRO A 46 0.87 -34.94 -18.25
N GLU A 47 0.93 -34.95 -19.57
CA GLU A 47 -0.07 -34.52 -20.53
C GLU A 47 -1.35 -35.37 -20.43
N GLY A 48 -2.47 -34.75 -20.07
CA GLY A 48 -3.76 -35.45 -20.08
C GLY A 48 -4.87 -34.78 -19.27
N ALA A 49 -5.45 -33.71 -19.81
CA ALA A 49 -6.88 -33.38 -19.70
C ALA A 49 -7.14 -32.01 -20.34
N ALA A 50 -7.26 -31.98 -21.66
CA ALA A 50 -7.79 -30.82 -22.37
C ALA A 50 -9.30 -30.71 -22.11
N GLY A 51 -9.67 -29.99 -21.05
CA GLY A 51 -11.00 -29.42 -20.89
C GLY A 51 -11.00 -28.01 -21.50
N SER A 52 -11.79 -27.84 -22.56
CA SER A 52 -12.02 -26.58 -23.27
C SER A 52 -12.47 -25.47 -22.32
N VAL A 53 -11.67 -24.41 -22.18
CA VAL A 53 -12.11 -23.13 -21.61
C VAL A 53 -12.21 -22.14 -22.75
N ASP A 54 -13.45 -21.86 -23.12
CA ASP A 54 -13.86 -20.85 -24.08
C ASP A 54 -13.48 -19.46 -23.56
N GLU A 55 -12.79 -18.69 -24.40
CA GLU A 55 -12.46 -17.29 -24.20
C GLU A 55 -13.70 -16.41 -24.22
N ALA A 56 -14.03 -15.79 -23.09
CA ALA A 56 -14.51 -14.42 -23.06
C ALA A 56 -14.51 -13.88 -21.64
N HIS A 57 -13.58 -12.98 -21.32
CA HIS A 57 -13.93 -11.71 -20.66
C HIS A 57 -12.86 -10.68 -21.04
N GLY A 58 -13.16 -10.01 -22.15
CA GLY A 58 -12.44 -8.85 -22.63
C GLY A 58 -12.55 -7.66 -21.68
N ALA A 59 -11.59 -6.77 -21.85
CA ALA A 59 -11.37 -5.52 -21.15
C ALA A 59 -12.61 -4.70 -20.80
N GLY A 60 -12.57 -4.12 -19.60
CA GLY A 60 -13.21 -2.86 -19.27
C GLY A 60 -12.49 -2.20 -18.09
N PRO A 61 -11.91 -0.99 -18.24
CA PRO A 61 -11.49 -0.17 -17.11
C PRO A 61 -12.76 0.38 -16.45
N ALA A 62 -13.20 -0.26 -15.38
CA ALA A 62 -14.40 0.14 -14.64
C ALA A 62 -14.28 -0.14 -13.13
N PHE A 63 -13.07 -0.45 -12.63
CA PHE A 63 -12.83 -0.52 -11.18
C PHE A 63 -12.23 0.77 -10.63
N GLU A 64 -11.87 1.74 -11.49
CA GLU A 64 -11.22 2.99 -11.10
C GLU A 64 -12.17 4.17 -10.81
N ALA A 65 -13.50 4.02 -10.86
CA ALA A 65 -14.41 5.17 -10.84
C ALA A 65 -15.54 5.17 -9.79
N GLU A 66 -15.45 4.36 -8.73
CA GLU A 66 -16.48 4.37 -7.66
C GLU A 66 -15.91 4.47 -6.23
N PHE A 67 -14.58 4.54 -6.05
CA PHE A 67 -13.96 4.72 -4.74
C PHE A 67 -13.63 6.20 -4.45
N GLU A 68 -14.54 7.09 -4.82
CA GLU A 68 -14.49 8.51 -4.45
C GLU A 68 -15.71 8.87 -3.60
N ALA A 69 -16.16 7.91 -2.79
CA ALA A 69 -17.01 8.25 -1.66
C ALA A 69 -16.13 8.97 -0.64
N GLU A 70 -16.49 10.21 -0.30
CA GLU A 70 -15.98 10.90 0.87
C GLU A 70 -16.31 10.06 2.12
N PHE A 71 -15.45 9.10 2.44
CA PHE A 71 -15.55 8.29 3.64
C PHE A 71 -15.12 9.15 4.81
N GLU A 72 -16.06 9.91 5.37
CA GLU A 72 -15.91 10.39 6.74
C GLU A 72 -15.65 9.16 7.63
N PRO A 73 -14.50 9.08 8.32
CA PRO A 73 -14.09 7.86 9.00
C PRO A 73 -15.05 7.58 10.16
N VAL A 74 -15.94 6.61 9.96
CA VAL A 74 -16.93 6.17 10.95
C VAL A 74 -16.25 5.56 12.19
N PHE A 75 -15.05 5.01 12.00
CA PHE A 75 -14.25 4.34 13.01
C PHE A 75 -12.87 5.00 13.12
N LYS A 76 -12.32 5.11 14.34
CA LYS A 76 -10.97 5.65 14.56
C LYS A 76 -9.93 4.54 14.73
N SER A 77 -10.32 3.50 15.44
CA SER A 77 -9.48 2.34 15.77
C SER A 77 -9.99 1.04 15.15
N GLY A 78 -11.22 1.05 14.66
CA GLY A 78 -11.90 -0.15 14.22
C GLY A 78 -12.30 -1.07 15.37
N LEU A 79 -12.20 -0.64 16.64
CA LEU A 79 -12.63 -1.42 17.81
C LEU A 79 -13.93 -0.89 18.44
N GLU A 80 -14.51 0.16 17.87
CA GLU A 80 -15.74 0.76 18.39
C GLU A 80 -16.93 -0.11 18.00
N ARG A 81 -17.83 -0.44 18.94
CA ARG A 81 -19.06 -1.23 18.66
C ARG A 81 -18.77 -2.56 17.94
N LEU A 82 -17.88 -3.39 18.48
CA LEU A 82 -17.50 -4.67 17.86
C LEU A 82 -18.71 -5.61 17.64
N PRO A 83 -18.70 -6.39 16.53
CA PRO A 83 -19.62 -7.50 16.26
C PRO A 83 -19.67 -8.50 17.40
N ALA A 84 -20.74 -9.30 17.47
CA ALA A 84 -20.94 -10.21 18.60
C ALA A 84 -19.78 -11.21 18.73
N SER A 85 -19.27 -11.72 17.62
CA SER A 85 -18.14 -12.67 17.64
C SER A 85 -16.81 -12.05 18.10
N LEU A 86 -16.67 -10.72 18.04
CA LEU A 86 -15.46 -10.00 18.43
C LEU A 86 -15.61 -9.24 19.76
N ARG A 87 -16.74 -9.37 20.46
CA ARG A 87 -16.94 -8.67 21.74
C ARG A 87 -16.07 -9.28 22.83
N GLY A 88 -15.30 -8.41 23.48
CA GLY A 88 -14.41 -8.81 24.57
C GLY A 88 -13.12 -9.48 24.10
N THR A 89 -12.85 -9.46 22.78
CA THR A 89 -11.58 -9.89 22.20
C THR A 89 -10.73 -8.68 21.79
N GLN A 90 -9.45 -8.93 21.58
CA GLN A 90 -8.47 -7.95 21.13
C GLN A 90 -7.76 -8.55 19.90
N PRO A 91 -7.47 -7.77 18.85
CA PRO A 91 -6.60 -8.24 17.79
C PRO A 91 -5.23 -8.62 18.36
N ASP A 92 -4.70 -9.75 17.91
CA ASP A 92 -3.36 -10.20 18.28
C ASP A 92 -2.33 -9.58 17.32
N GLY A 93 -1.18 -9.20 17.85
CA GLY A 93 -0.09 -8.61 17.07
C GLY A 93 -0.06 -7.08 17.04
N ALA A 94 1.14 -6.53 17.19
CA ALA A 94 1.42 -5.12 17.00
C ALA A 94 1.85 -4.87 15.55
N LEU A 95 1.37 -3.76 14.97
CA LEU A 95 2.01 -3.19 13.79
C LEU A 95 3.36 -2.60 14.23
N LEU A 96 4.41 -2.94 13.50
CA LEU A 96 5.77 -2.51 13.81
C LEU A 96 6.21 -1.50 12.77
N TRP A 97 6.81 -0.41 13.22
CA TRP A 97 7.43 0.58 12.35
C TRP A 97 8.95 0.47 12.46
N ASP A 98 9.62 0.66 11.33
CA ASP A 98 11.07 0.74 11.29
C ASP A 98 11.57 2.16 11.67
N GLN A 99 12.88 2.35 11.65
CA GLN A 99 13.52 3.63 11.97
C GLN A 99 13.23 4.75 10.96
N HIS A 100 12.75 4.42 9.76
CA HIS A 100 12.35 5.35 8.71
C HIS A 100 10.84 5.60 8.71
N ASN A 101 10.14 5.11 9.75
CA ASN A 101 8.69 5.23 9.89
C ASN A 101 7.91 4.42 8.84
N GLU A 102 8.53 3.38 8.27
CA GLU A 102 7.92 2.43 7.34
C GLU A 102 7.33 1.23 8.09
N LEU A 103 6.22 0.68 7.59
CA LEU A 103 5.60 -0.50 8.18
C LEU A 103 6.49 -1.72 7.91
N VAL A 104 6.92 -2.38 8.99
CA VAL A 104 7.63 -3.67 8.90
C VAL A 104 6.63 -4.77 8.60
N ILE A 105 6.78 -5.40 7.44
CA ILE A 105 5.89 -6.48 7.02
C ILE A 105 6.15 -7.74 7.84
N THR A 106 5.20 -8.10 8.71
CA THR A 106 5.25 -9.32 9.52
C THR A 106 3.91 -10.04 9.49
N HIS A 107 3.86 -11.25 10.08
CA HIS A 107 2.63 -12.03 10.18
C HIS A 107 1.50 -11.30 10.94
N SER A 108 1.84 -10.42 11.88
CA SER A 108 0.84 -9.67 12.69
C SER A 108 -0.10 -8.81 11.84
N ILE A 109 0.36 -8.36 10.66
CA ILE A 109 -0.47 -7.62 9.72
C ILE A 109 -1.65 -8.50 9.25
N ARG A 110 -1.37 -9.76 8.91
CA ARG A 110 -2.40 -10.72 8.49
C ARG A 110 -3.35 -11.01 9.65
N ASP A 111 -2.82 -11.24 10.85
CA ASP A 111 -3.64 -11.54 12.04
C ASP A 111 -4.63 -10.41 12.34
N LEU A 112 -4.21 -9.15 12.14
CA LEU A 112 -5.08 -7.98 12.29
C LEU A 112 -6.25 -7.99 11.29
N PHE A 113 -6.00 -8.29 10.02
CA PHE A 113 -7.08 -8.39 9.03
C PHE A 113 -7.97 -9.60 9.28
N ASP A 114 -7.39 -10.77 9.55
CA ASP A 114 -8.12 -12.01 9.82
C ASP A 114 -9.04 -11.86 11.05
N TYR A 115 -8.64 -11.08 12.06
CA TYR A 115 -9.49 -10.72 13.20
C TYR A 115 -10.79 -10.03 12.78
N PHE A 116 -10.71 -8.99 11.94
CA PHE A 116 -11.91 -8.28 11.47
C PHE A 116 -12.71 -9.11 10.45
N LEU A 117 -12.02 -9.87 9.59
CA LEU A 117 -12.66 -10.75 8.63
C LEU A 117 -13.38 -11.93 9.29
N ALA A 118 -13.03 -12.31 10.52
CA ALA A 118 -13.77 -13.32 11.28
C ALA A 118 -15.21 -12.90 11.59
N ALA A 119 -15.53 -11.60 11.57
CA ALA A 119 -16.90 -11.08 11.67
C ALA A 119 -17.64 -10.98 10.33
N SER A 120 -17.06 -11.54 9.25
CA SER A 120 -17.73 -11.60 7.95
C SER A 120 -19.07 -12.31 8.05
N GLY A 121 -20.13 -11.65 7.60
CA GLY A 121 -21.50 -12.15 7.67
C GLY A 121 -22.33 -11.59 8.84
N GLU A 122 -21.71 -10.93 9.82
CA GLU A 122 -22.42 -10.15 10.85
C GLU A 122 -22.62 -8.69 10.45
N GLU A 123 -21.66 -8.13 9.70
CA GLU A 123 -21.69 -6.75 9.20
C GLU A 123 -21.66 -6.72 7.66
N PRO A 124 -22.22 -5.68 7.02
CA PRO A 124 -22.09 -5.48 5.57
C PRO A 124 -20.64 -5.15 5.20
N LEU A 125 -20.22 -5.51 3.98
CA LEU A 125 -18.85 -5.33 3.50
C LEU A 125 -18.34 -3.90 3.66
N ALA A 126 -19.16 -2.90 3.31
CA ALA A 126 -18.79 -1.49 3.46
C ALA A 126 -18.44 -1.10 4.91
N SER A 127 -19.08 -1.71 5.91
CA SER A 127 -18.77 -1.47 7.33
C SER A 127 -17.47 -2.14 7.75
N LEU A 128 -17.19 -3.35 7.25
CA LEU A 128 -15.92 -4.04 7.47
C LEU A 128 -14.76 -3.26 6.84
N THR A 129 -14.93 -2.77 5.61
CA THR A 129 -13.94 -1.92 4.94
C THR A 129 -13.72 -0.62 5.67
N ALA A 130 -14.77 0.04 6.18
CA ALA A 130 -14.63 1.29 6.92
C ALA A 130 -13.94 1.12 8.30
N ARG A 131 -13.91 -0.11 8.82
CA ARG A 131 -13.30 -0.45 10.12
C ARG A 131 -11.79 -0.68 10.01
N ILE A 132 -11.29 -0.98 8.80
CA ILE A 132 -9.91 -1.33 8.46
C ILE A 132 -9.19 -0.10 7.87
#